data_AF-A0A377B9U5-F1
#
_entry.id   AF-A0A377B9U5-F1
#
_cell.length_a   1.000
_cell.length_b   1.000
_cell.length_c   1.000
_cell.angle_alpha   90.00
_cell.angle_beta   90.00
_cell.angle_gamma   90.00
#
_symmetry.space_group_name_H-M   'P 1'
#
loop_
_entity.id
_entity.type
_entity.pdbx_description
1 polymer ?
#
loop_
_entity_poly.entity_id
_entity_poly.type
_entity_poly.pdbx_seq_one_letter_code
_entity_poly.pdbx_strand_id
1 'polypeptide(L)'
;MRSLAKASCWYAGRDKVLRAFYNVCPHRGHQLLSGEGKAKNVITCPYHAWAFKLDGNLAHARNCENVANFDSDKAQLVPVRLEEYAGFVFINMDPNATSVEDQLPGLGAKVLEACPEVHDLKLAARFTTRTPANWKNIVDNYLECYHCGPAHPGFSDSVQVDRYWHTMHGNWTLQYGFAKPSEQSFKFEEGTDAAFHGFWLWPCTMLNVTPIKGMMTVIYEFPVDSETTLQTTIFTSPMKS
;
A
#
# COMPACT_ATOMS: atom_id res chain seq x y z
N MET A 1 -2.08 20.97 14.45
CA MET A 1 -0.90 20.18 14.88
C MET A 1 -1.34 18.76 15.23
N ARG A 2 -0.61 17.74 14.74
CA ARG A 2 -0.92 16.29 14.56
C ARG A 2 -1.72 16.02 13.26
N SER A 3 -1.15 15.94 12.04
CA SER A 3 0.00 15.18 11.51
C SER A 3 -0.06 13.67 11.80
N LEU A 4 -0.42 12.90 10.75
CA LEU A 4 -0.09 11.48 10.52
C LEU A 4 -0.40 10.48 11.64
N ALA A 5 -1.64 10.00 11.70
CA ALA A 5 -2.01 8.66 12.18
C ALA A 5 -3.52 8.44 12.06
N LYS A 6 -4.06 8.17 10.87
CA LYS A 6 -5.13 7.15 10.82
C LYS A 6 -4.44 5.81 10.73
N ALA A 7 -3.72 5.51 11.81
CA ALA A 7 -2.88 4.35 11.97
C ALA A 7 -3.80 3.13 11.96
N SER A 8 -3.80 2.43 10.84
CA SER A 8 -4.50 1.16 10.73
C SER A 8 -3.49 0.10 11.16
N CYS A 9 -3.84 -0.73 12.14
CA CYS A 9 -3.02 -1.90 12.47
C CYS A 9 -3.57 -3.11 11.72
N TRP A 10 -2.70 -3.78 10.98
CA TRP A 10 -3.00 -5.00 10.25
C TRP A 10 -2.42 -6.19 11.00
N TYR A 11 -3.21 -7.23 11.14
CA TYR A 11 -2.66 -8.52 11.53
C TYR A 11 -3.53 -9.64 10.95
N ALA A 12 -2.88 -10.73 10.60
CA ALA A 12 -3.57 -12.00 10.44
C ALA A 12 -3.87 -12.53 11.84
N GLY A 13 -5.16 -12.71 12.15
CA GLY A 13 -5.55 -13.40 13.37
C GLY A 13 -5.03 -14.85 13.36
N ARG A 14 -5.18 -15.57 14.48
CA ARG A 14 -4.86 -17.01 14.52
C ARG A 14 -5.70 -17.83 13.54
N ASP A 15 -6.83 -17.28 13.13
CA ASP A 15 -7.74 -17.79 12.11
C ASP A 15 -7.29 -17.49 10.67
N LYS A 16 -6.12 -16.86 10.49
CA LYS A 16 -5.57 -16.43 9.20
C LYS A 16 -6.43 -15.40 8.47
N VAL A 17 -7.36 -14.76 9.16
CA VAL A 17 -8.17 -13.67 8.60
C VAL A 17 -7.46 -12.36 8.86
N LEU A 18 -7.18 -11.62 7.78
CA LEU A 18 -6.58 -10.29 7.86
C LEU A 18 -7.62 -9.27 8.31
N ARG A 19 -7.27 -8.44 9.28
CA ARG A 19 -8.16 -7.41 9.84
C ARG A 19 -7.43 -6.10 10.02
N ALA A 20 -8.20 -5.02 10.05
CA ALA A 20 -7.73 -3.66 10.23
C ALA A 20 -8.52 -2.94 11.31
N PHE A 21 -7.83 -2.18 12.15
CA PHE A 21 -8.45 -1.37 13.21
C PHE A 21 -7.77 -0.01 13.28
N TYR A 22 -8.53 1.00 13.70
CA TYR A 22 -7.90 2.22 14.20
C TYR A 22 -6.99 1.86 15.38
N ASN A 23 -5.72 2.25 15.30
CA ASN A 23 -4.68 1.96 16.28
C ASN A 23 -4.79 2.90 17.48
N VAL A 24 -5.93 2.85 18.15
CA VAL A 24 -6.32 3.72 19.24
C VAL A 24 -7.09 2.91 20.28
N CYS A 25 -6.67 2.99 21.53
CA CYS A 25 -7.35 2.31 22.62
C CYS A 25 -8.70 2.99 22.90
N PRO A 26 -9.83 2.25 22.91
CA PRO A 26 -11.15 2.82 23.18
C PRO A 26 -11.32 3.38 24.59
N HIS A 27 -10.42 3.02 25.54
CA HIS A 27 -10.47 3.54 26.90
C HIS A 27 -10.20 5.06 26.95
N ARG A 28 -9.00 5.49 26.52
CA ARG A 28 -8.54 6.90 26.63
C ARG A 28 -7.66 7.35 25.47
N GLY A 29 -7.77 6.71 24.31
CA GLY A 29 -7.15 7.20 23.08
C GLY A 29 -5.65 6.94 22.93
N HIS A 30 -5.04 6.10 23.76
CA HIS A 30 -3.61 5.77 23.63
C HIS A 30 -3.35 4.89 22.40
N GLN A 31 -2.26 5.12 21.67
CA GLN A 31 -1.82 4.25 20.58
C GLN A 31 -1.54 2.82 21.08
N LEU A 32 -2.00 1.79 20.36
CA LEU A 32 -1.87 0.40 20.83
C LEU A 32 -0.55 -0.24 20.40
N LEU A 33 -0.17 -0.09 19.14
CA LEU A 33 1.00 -0.71 18.52
C LEU A 33 1.85 0.32 17.76
N SER A 34 3.14 0.04 17.62
CA SER A 34 4.08 0.82 16.82
C SER A 34 4.97 -0.09 15.98
N GLY A 35 5.35 0.38 14.79
CA GLY A 35 6.17 -0.40 13.86
C GLY A 35 5.43 -1.55 13.18
N GLU A 36 6.19 -2.52 12.71
CA GLU A 36 5.72 -3.75 12.05
C GLU A 36 6.38 -4.98 12.70
N GLY A 37 5.71 -6.12 12.67
CA GLY A 37 6.24 -7.35 13.26
C GLY A 37 5.17 -8.38 13.61
N LYS A 38 5.53 -9.33 14.48
CA LYS A 38 4.61 -10.34 14.99
C LYS A 38 3.97 -9.87 16.29
N ALA A 39 2.65 -9.75 16.30
CA ALA A 39 1.90 -9.48 17.53
C ALA A 39 1.96 -10.69 18.48
N LYS A 40 1.84 -10.41 19.79
CA LYS A 40 1.54 -11.45 20.78
C LYS A 40 0.10 -11.96 20.58
N ASN A 41 -0.32 -12.96 21.37
CA ASN A 41 -1.69 -13.49 21.32
C ASN A 41 -2.78 -12.46 21.66
N VAL A 42 -2.40 -11.35 22.31
CA VAL A 42 -3.28 -10.21 22.62
C VAL A 42 -2.51 -8.91 22.41
N ILE A 43 -3.24 -7.85 22.09
CA ILE A 43 -2.77 -6.47 22.02
C ILE A 43 -3.03 -5.84 23.38
N THR A 44 -1.98 -5.43 24.07
CA THR A 44 -2.08 -4.79 25.38
C THR A 44 -1.83 -3.30 25.25
N CYS A 45 -2.82 -2.48 25.62
CA CYS A 45 -2.69 -1.03 25.65
C CYS A 45 -1.57 -0.62 26.62
N PRO A 46 -0.55 0.14 26.18
CA PRO A 46 0.57 0.54 27.02
C PRO A 46 0.17 1.39 28.24
N TYR A 47 -0.98 2.06 28.20
CA TYR A 47 -1.36 3.01 29.23
C TYR A 47 -1.96 2.33 30.48
N HIS A 48 -3.03 1.54 30.31
CA HIS A 48 -3.77 0.94 31.42
C HIS A 48 -3.89 -0.58 31.32
N ALA A 49 -3.14 -1.20 30.40
CA ALA A 49 -3.11 -2.65 30.18
C ALA A 49 -4.47 -3.28 29.85
N TRP A 50 -5.38 -2.55 29.18
CA TRP A 50 -6.51 -3.18 28.51
C TRP A 50 -5.98 -4.13 27.44
N ALA A 51 -6.49 -5.34 27.40
CA ALA A 51 -6.06 -6.38 26.48
C ALA A 51 -7.16 -6.66 25.46
N PHE A 52 -6.78 -6.71 24.18
CA PHE A 52 -7.66 -7.01 23.06
C PHE A 52 -7.16 -8.27 22.34
N LYS A 53 -8.06 -9.13 21.92
CA LYS A 53 -7.78 -10.24 21.03
C LYS A 53 -7.41 -9.71 19.63
N LEU A 54 -6.81 -10.59 18.84
CA LEU A 54 -6.53 -10.37 17.42
C LEU A 54 -7.79 -10.46 16.53
N ASP A 55 -8.96 -10.11 17.04
CA ASP A 55 -10.18 -9.88 16.26
C ASP A 55 -10.82 -8.54 16.65
N GLY A 56 -10.15 -7.76 17.49
CA GLY A 56 -10.63 -6.50 18.04
C GLY A 56 -11.39 -6.65 19.37
N ASN A 57 -11.74 -7.87 19.77
CA ASN A 57 -12.54 -8.09 20.96
C ASN A 57 -11.76 -7.81 22.26
N LEU A 58 -12.34 -7.09 23.21
CA LEU A 58 -11.82 -6.81 24.53
C LEU A 58 -11.73 -8.14 25.28
N ALA A 59 -10.49 -8.57 25.53
CA ALA A 59 -10.20 -9.75 26.31
C ALA A 59 -10.26 -9.44 27.81
N HIS A 60 -9.75 -8.28 28.22
CA HIS A 60 -9.70 -7.89 29.62
C HIS A 60 -9.56 -6.36 29.77
N ALA A 61 -10.33 -5.80 30.69
CA ALA A 61 -10.14 -4.45 31.22
C ALA A 61 -10.03 -4.54 32.74
N ARG A 62 -8.97 -3.97 33.32
CA ARG A 62 -8.75 -4.03 34.77
C ARG A 62 -9.89 -3.34 35.52
N ASN A 63 -10.40 -3.98 36.57
CA ASN A 63 -11.42 -3.45 37.47
C ASN A 63 -12.76 -3.09 36.78
N CYS A 64 -13.06 -3.67 35.61
CA CYS A 64 -14.28 -3.33 34.86
C CYS A 64 -15.55 -3.79 35.57
N GLU A 65 -15.48 -4.87 36.34
CA GLU A 65 -16.57 -5.41 37.18
C GLU A 65 -17.07 -4.43 38.26
N ASN A 66 -16.22 -3.46 38.64
CA ASN A 66 -16.53 -2.43 39.63
C ASN A 66 -16.87 -1.08 38.98
N VAL A 67 -16.95 -1.02 37.66
CA VAL A 67 -17.40 0.17 36.92
C VAL A 67 -18.88 0.01 36.61
N ALA A 68 -19.71 0.87 37.21
CA ALA A 68 -21.15 0.84 36.99
C ALA A 68 -21.50 0.95 35.49
N ASN A 69 -22.36 0.04 35.02
CA ASN A 69 -22.81 -0.03 33.63
C ASN A 69 -21.69 -0.17 32.59
N PHE A 70 -20.56 -0.81 32.96
CA PHE A 70 -19.53 -1.13 31.98
C PHE A 70 -20.06 -2.10 30.93
N ASP A 71 -19.97 -1.71 29.66
CA ASP A 71 -20.41 -2.48 28.51
C ASP A 71 -19.19 -2.89 27.69
N SER A 72 -18.79 -4.15 27.80
CA SER A 72 -17.65 -4.68 27.06
C SER A 72 -17.86 -4.64 25.55
N ASP A 73 -19.11 -4.76 25.09
CA ASP A 73 -19.43 -4.82 23.66
C ASP A 73 -19.29 -3.46 22.99
N LYS A 74 -19.30 -2.38 23.78
CA LYS A 74 -18.97 -1.02 23.33
C LYS A 74 -17.50 -0.63 23.54
N ALA A 75 -16.71 -1.49 24.17
CA ALA A 75 -15.32 -1.25 24.52
C ALA A 75 -14.32 -1.99 23.60
N GLN A 76 -14.75 -2.25 22.36
CA GLN A 76 -14.01 -2.99 21.33
C GLN A 76 -13.07 -2.09 20.52
N LEU A 77 -12.10 -2.70 19.82
CA LEU A 77 -11.35 -1.96 18.80
C LEU A 77 -12.28 -1.59 17.64
N VAL A 78 -12.14 -0.37 17.12
CA VAL A 78 -12.97 0.11 16.01
C VAL A 78 -12.38 -0.41 14.69
N PRO A 79 -13.12 -1.24 13.92
CA PRO A 79 -12.62 -1.83 12.69
C PRO A 79 -12.53 -0.80 11.56
N VAL A 80 -11.67 -1.09 10.59
CA VAL A 80 -11.55 -0.43 9.29
C VAL A 80 -11.79 -1.50 8.22
N ARG A 81 -12.50 -1.18 7.14
CA ARG A 81 -12.69 -2.16 6.06
C ARG A 81 -11.36 -2.46 5.41
N LEU A 82 -11.08 -3.73 5.19
CA LEU A 82 -9.88 -4.24 4.54
C LEU A 82 -10.26 -5.24 3.46
N GLU A 83 -9.53 -5.22 2.36
CA GLU A 83 -9.68 -6.17 1.26
C GLU A 83 -8.29 -6.55 0.72
N GLU A 84 -8.09 -7.84 0.46
CA GLU A 84 -6.96 -8.34 -0.31
C GLU A 84 -7.37 -8.36 -1.79
N TYR A 85 -6.67 -7.59 -2.63
CA TYR A 85 -7.00 -7.44 -4.05
C TYR A 85 -5.73 -7.28 -4.88
N ALA A 86 -5.64 -7.96 -6.02
CA ALA A 86 -4.51 -7.91 -6.96
C ALA A 86 -3.12 -8.16 -6.33
N GLY A 87 -3.05 -8.96 -5.25
CA GLY A 87 -1.80 -9.23 -4.52
C GLY A 87 -1.41 -8.16 -3.48
N PHE A 88 -2.29 -7.17 -3.23
CA PHE A 88 -2.08 -6.09 -2.26
C PHE A 88 -3.20 -6.04 -1.22
N VAL A 89 -3.00 -5.21 -0.20
CA VAL A 89 -3.96 -4.96 0.88
C VAL A 89 -4.45 -3.52 0.77
N PHE A 90 -5.77 -3.35 0.70
CA PHE A 90 -6.44 -2.06 0.66
C PHE A 90 -7.25 -1.82 1.92
N ILE A 91 -7.50 -0.54 2.22
CA ILE A 91 -8.49 -0.16 3.21
C ILE A 91 -9.46 0.89 2.77
N ASN A 92 -10.62 0.84 3.43
CA ASN A 92 -11.58 1.91 3.41
C ASN A 92 -12.05 2.28 4.83
N MET A 93 -12.07 3.57 5.11
CA MET A 93 -12.57 4.10 6.39
C MET A 93 -14.09 4.21 6.42
N ASP A 94 -14.74 4.18 5.25
CA ASP A 94 -16.19 4.05 5.15
C ASP A 94 -16.59 2.58 5.36
N PRO A 95 -17.33 2.25 6.43
CA PRO A 95 -17.78 0.87 6.68
C PRO A 95 -18.75 0.36 5.60
N ASN A 96 -19.37 1.25 4.83
CA ASN A 96 -20.32 0.92 3.76
C ASN A 96 -19.68 0.90 2.37
N ALA A 97 -18.37 1.12 2.27
CA ALA A 97 -17.66 1.07 1.00
C ALA A 97 -17.87 -0.27 0.28
N THR A 98 -17.98 -0.22 -1.04
CA THR A 98 -18.04 -1.38 -1.92
C THR A 98 -16.65 -2.01 -2.09
N SER A 99 -16.52 -3.02 -2.97
CA SER A 99 -15.25 -3.74 -3.16
C SER A 99 -14.19 -2.88 -3.86
N VAL A 100 -12.93 -3.32 -3.80
CA VAL A 100 -11.85 -2.69 -4.58
C VAL A 100 -12.08 -2.86 -6.08
N GLU A 101 -12.66 -3.97 -6.53
CA GLU A 101 -13.06 -4.18 -7.93
C GLU A 101 -14.07 -3.12 -8.39
N ASP A 102 -15.04 -2.75 -7.56
CA ASP A 102 -16.00 -1.69 -7.90
C ASP A 102 -15.31 -0.33 -8.04
N GLN A 103 -14.26 -0.07 -7.25
CA GLN A 103 -13.46 1.16 -7.34
C GLN A 103 -12.51 1.14 -8.55
N LEU A 104 -11.89 0.00 -8.85
CA LEU A 104 -10.82 -0.17 -9.84
C LEU A 104 -11.17 -1.33 -10.81
N PRO A 105 -12.21 -1.21 -11.65
CA PRO A 105 -12.71 -2.33 -12.44
C PRO A 105 -11.66 -2.90 -13.38
N GLY A 106 -11.50 -4.23 -13.38
CA GLY A 106 -10.57 -4.97 -14.23
C GLY A 106 -9.09 -4.84 -13.87
N LEU A 107 -8.74 -4.09 -12.82
CA LEU A 107 -7.36 -3.86 -12.44
C LEU A 107 -6.64 -5.15 -12.09
N GLY A 108 -7.25 -6.00 -11.25
CA GLY A 108 -6.62 -7.22 -10.77
C GLY A 108 -6.24 -8.18 -11.89
N ALA A 109 -7.10 -8.30 -12.91
CA ALA A 109 -6.80 -9.09 -14.10
C ALA A 109 -5.59 -8.52 -14.86
N LYS A 110 -5.50 -7.20 -15.01
CA LYS A 110 -4.37 -6.57 -15.71
C LYS A 110 -3.07 -6.54 -14.93
N VAL A 111 -3.10 -6.44 -13.61
CA VAL A 111 -1.91 -6.61 -12.77
C VAL A 111 -1.38 -8.04 -12.90
N LEU A 112 -2.25 -9.05 -12.88
CA LEU A 112 -1.85 -10.45 -13.02
C LEU A 112 -1.29 -10.76 -14.42
N GLU A 113 -1.83 -10.15 -15.46
CA GLU A 113 -1.28 -10.23 -16.83
C GLU A 113 0.14 -9.64 -16.91
N ALA A 114 0.35 -8.48 -16.29
CA ALA A 114 1.65 -7.81 -16.27
C ALA A 114 2.67 -8.52 -15.36
N CYS A 115 2.24 -9.05 -14.22
CA CYS A 115 3.08 -9.72 -13.22
C CYS A 115 2.38 -10.98 -12.68
N PRO A 116 2.52 -12.13 -13.37
CA PRO A 116 1.90 -13.40 -12.95
C PRO A 116 2.31 -13.86 -11.54
N GLU A 117 3.52 -13.52 -11.13
CA GLU A 117 4.11 -13.85 -9.83
C GLU A 117 3.80 -12.83 -8.70
N VAL A 118 2.84 -11.92 -8.88
CA VAL A 118 2.56 -10.83 -7.92
C VAL A 118 2.33 -11.32 -6.48
N HIS A 119 1.75 -12.52 -6.31
CA HIS A 119 1.49 -13.13 -5.00
C HIS A 119 2.74 -13.70 -4.30
N ASP A 120 3.82 -13.93 -5.04
CA ASP A 120 5.08 -14.49 -4.53
C ASP A 120 6.15 -13.44 -4.24
N LEU A 121 5.85 -12.17 -4.54
CA LEU A 121 6.74 -11.04 -4.34
C LEU A 121 7.05 -10.81 -2.86
N LYS A 122 8.31 -10.48 -2.57
CA LYS A 122 8.77 -10.14 -1.21
C LYS A 122 9.32 -8.74 -1.17
N LEU A 123 9.11 -8.06 -0.05
CA LEU A 123 9.72 -6.76 0.23
C LEU A 123 11.25 -6.89 0.21
N ALA A 124 11.90 -6.24 -0.75
CA ALA A 124 13.35 -6.19 -0.87
C ALA A 124 13.92 -4.92 -0.22
N ALA A 125 13.28 -3.76 -0.47
CA ALA A 125 13.66 -2.50 0.16
C ALA A 125 12.44 -1.59 0.32
N ARG A 126 12.50 -0.70 1.31
CA ARG A 126 11.50 0.34 1.56
C ARG A 126 12.21 1.66 1.79
N PHE A 127 11.78 2.69 1.07
CA PHE A 127 12.21 4.07 1.28
C PHE A 127 10.99 4.91 1.62
N THR A 128 11.09 5.67 2.70
CA THR A 128 10.01 6.56 3.11
C THR A 128 10.55 7.98 3.17
N THR A 129 9.90 8.88 2.45
CA THR A 129 10.25 10.30 2.35
C THR A 129 9.06 11.16 2.76
N ARG A 130 9.33 12.27 3.43
CA ARG A 130 8.33 13.31 3.68
C ARG A 130 8.51 14.37 2.59
N THR A 131 7.72 14.26 1.54
CA THR A 131 7.82 15.10 0.35
C THR A 131 7.07 16.41 0.57
N PRO A 132 7.72 17.58 0.47
CA PRO A 132 7.08 18.89 0.58
C PRO A 132 6.34 19.25 -0.72
N ALA A 133 5.38 18.41 -1.10
CA ALA A 133 4.49 18.62 -2.22
C ALA A 133 3.09 18.10 -1.90
N ASN A 134 2.08 18.74 -2.49
CA ASN A 134 0.73 18.20 -2.54
C ASN A 134 0.75 16.85 -3.29
N TRP A 135 -0.01 15.87 -2.80
CA TRP A 135 -0.10 14.54 -3.42
C TRP A 135 -0.49 14.58 -4.90
N LYS A 136 -1.35 15.53 -5.30
CA LYS A 136 -1.76 15.70 -6.71
C LYS A 136 -0.57 16.03 -7.60
N ASN A 137 0.38 16.85 -7.12
CA ASN A 137 1.56 17.20 -7.90
C ASN A 137 2.49 15.99 -8.12
N ILE A 138 2.52 15.05 -7.16
CA ILE A 138 3.30 13.82 -7.28
C ILE A 138 2.63 12.87 -8.28
N VAL A 139 1.29 12.77 -8.23
CA VAL A 139 0.50 12.07 -9.24
C VAL A 139 0.69 12.67 -10.63
N ASP A 140 0.61 14.00 -10.78
CA ASP A 140 0.80 14.71 -12.05
C ASP A 140 2.17 14.36 -12.66
N ASN A 141 3.23 14.35 -11.84
CA ASN A 141 4.57 13.93 -12.28
C ASN A 141 4.61 12.47 -12.74
N TYR A 142 3.83 11.57 -12.13
CA TYR A 142 3.82 10.15 -12.52
C TYR A 142 3.02 9.90 -13.80
N LEU A 143 1.99 10.70 -14.08
CA LEU A 143 1.06 10.50 -15.18
C LEU A 143 1.58 10.97 -16.54
N GLU A 144 2.84 11.40 -16.63
CA GLU A 144 3.47 11.76 -17.89
C GLU A 144 4.93 11.32 -17.95
N CYS A 145 5.43 11.10 -19.16
CA CYS A 145 6.84 10.83 -19.44
C CYS A 145 7.45 11.88 -20.37
N TYR A 146 6.84 13.07 -20.43
CA TYR A 146 7.37 14.24 -21.13
C TYR A 146 8.63 14.77 -20.42
N HIS A 147 8.67 14.69 -19.07
CA HIS A 147 9.87 15.03 -18.29
C HIS A 147 10.97 13.97 -18.34
N CYS A 148 10.68 12.74 -18.77
CA CYS A 148 11.60 11.61 -18.66
C CYS A 148 12.94 11.87 -19.37
N GLY A 149 12.89 12.34 -20.62
CA GLY A 149 14.10 12.59 -21.43
C GLY A 149 15.07 13.57 -20.74
N PRO A 150 14.61 14.79 -20.38
CA PRO A 150 15.46 15.77 -19.70
C PRO A 150 15.84 15.41 -18.25
N ALA A 151 14.91 14.85 -17.46
CA ALA A 151 15.07 14.71 -16.02
C ALA A 151 15.67 13.37 -15.58
N HIS A 152 15.49 12.31 -16.38
CA HIS A 152 15.97 10.96 -16.08
C HIS A 152 16.84 10.39 -17.22
N PRO A 153 18.07 10.92 -17.45
CA PRO A 153 18.93 10.45 -18.55
C PRO A 153 19.20 8.95 -18.53
N GLY A 154 19.40 8.36 -17.35
CA GLY A 154 19.60 6.92 -17.19
C GLY A 154 18.35 6.12 -17.55
N PHE A 155 17.18 6.48 -17.01
CA PHE A 155 15.92 5.78 -17.30
C PHE A 155 15.53 5.86 -18.79
N SER A 156 15.69 7.04 -19.38
CA SER A 156 15.37 7.31 -20.78
C SER A 156 16.29 6.61 -21.78
N ASP A 157 17.43 6.08 -21.33
CA ASP A 157 18.22 5.19 -22.17
C ASP A 157 17.58 3.81 -22.34
N SER A 158 16.66 3.39 -21.47
CA SER A 158 15.87 2.17 -21.70
C SER A 158 14.51 2.45 -22.35
N VAL A 159 13.83 3.53 -21.95
CA VAL A 159 12.46 3.82 -22.41
C VAL A 159 12.44 4.35 -23.84
N GLN A 160 11.69 3.65 -24.70
CA GLN A 160 11.50 4.04 -26.10
C GLN A 160 10.22 4.87 -26.22
N VAL A 161 10.37 6.20 -26.36
CA VAL A 161 9.22 7.15 -26.42
C VAL A 161 8.31 6.89 -27.62
N ASP A 162 8.84 6.38 -28.73
CA ASP A 162 8.09 5.96 -29.92
C ASP A 162 7.33 4.64 -29.74
N ARG A 163 7.62 3.89 -28.68
CA ARG A 163 6.95 2.64 -28.30
C ARG A 163 6.40 2.73 -26.88
N TYR A 164 5.66 3.81 -26.64
CA TYR A 164 5.05 4.15 -25.36
C TYR A 164 3.59 4.54 -25.55
N TRP A 165 2.71 4.00 -24.71
CA TRP A 165 1.28 4.30 -24.72
C TRP A 165 0.76 4.53 -23.31
N HIS A 166 -0.16 5.48 -23.17
CA HIS A 166 -0.87 5.73 -21.93
C HIS A 166 -2.38 5.56 -22.18
N THR A 167 -2.99 4.60 -21.49
CA THR A 167 -4.41 4.24 -21.66
C THR A 167 -5.18 4.44 -20.36
N MET A 168 -6.42 4.92 -20.49
CA MET A 168 -7.31 5.25 -19.36
C MET A 168 -8.35 4.15 -19.17
N HIS A 169 -8.58 3.71 -17.92
CA HIS A 169 -9.47 2.59 -17.57
C HIS A 169 -10.46 2.96 -16.45
N GLY A 170 -11.02 4.17 -16.50
CA GLY A 170 -11.88 4.71 -15.45
C GLY A 170 -11.05 5.31 -14.32
N ASN A 171 -10.96 4.61 -13.18
CA ASN A 171 -10.25 5.08 -11.98
C ASN A 171 -8.79 4.62 -11.89
N TRP A 172 -8.25 4.09 -12.97
CA TRP A 172 -6.83 3.75 -13.08
C TRP A 172 -6.36 3.93 -14.53
N THR A 173 -5.05 4.00 -14.72
CA THR A 173 -4.42 4.13 -16.04
C THR A 173 -3.26 3.17 -16.19
N LEU A 174 -2.91 2.84 -17.43
CA LEU A 174 -1.74 2.03 -17.76
C LEU A 174 -0.83 2.79 -18.72
N GLN A 175 0.38 3.05 -18.25
CA GLN A 175 1.55 3.42 -19.03
C GLN A 175 2.27 2.13 -19.46
N TYR A 176 2.24 1.81 -20.75
CA TYR A 176 2.81 0.59 -21.31
C TYR A 176 3.84 0.94 -22.37
N GLY A 177 4.95 0.21 -22.39
CA GLY A 177 5.93 0.37 -23.45
C GLY A 177 6.98 -0.73 -23.42
N PHE A 178 7.93 -0.64 -24.34
CA PHE A 178 9.04 -1.57 -24.45
C PHE A 178 10.35 -0.89 -24.08
N ALA A 179 11.18 -1.60 -23.32
CA ALA A 179 12.53 -1.16 -22.99
C ALA A 179 13.57 -1.75 -23.96
N LYS A 180 14.68 -1.04 -24.16
CA LYS A 180 15.95 -1.64 -24.63
C LYS A 180 16.90 -1.88 -23.45
N PRO A 181 17.76 -2.92 -23.51
CA PRO A 181 18.82 -3.11 -22.53
C PRO A 181 19.73 -1.88 -22.47
N SER A 182 20.17 -1.50 -21.28
CA SER A 182 21.09 -0.38 -21.09
C SER A 182 22.04 -0.66 -19.93
N GLU A 183 23.31 -0.31 -20.11
CA GLU A 183 24.30 -0.33 -19.03
C GLU A 183 24.02 0.69 -17.92
N GLN A 184 23.24 1.73 -18.23
CA GLN A 184 22.90 2.84 -17.34
C GLN A 184 21.52 2.68 -16.68
N SER A 185 20.76 1.65 -17.07
CA SER A 185 19.36 1.47 -16.69
C SER A 185 19.06 -0.02 -16.46
N PHE A 186 18.04 -0.58 -17.11
CA PHE A 186 17.69 -1.98 -16.98
C PHE A 186 18.64 -2.87 -17.80
N LYS A 187 19.26 -3.83 -17.12
CA LYS A 187 20.11 -4.86 -17.72
C LYS A 187 19.33 -6.16 -17.86
N PHE A 188 19.10 -6.59 -19.10
CA PHE A 188 18.43 -7.85 -19.45
C PHE A 188 18.92 -8.32 -20.83
N GLU A 189 18.66 -9.58 -21.19
CA GLU A 189 19.10 -10.17 -22.46
C GLU A 189 18.38 -9.55 -23.67
N GLU A 190 19.10 -9.32 -24.76
CA GLU A 190 18.51 -8.77 -25.99
C GLU A 190 17.61 -9.81 -26.68
N GLY A 191 16.44 -9.38 -27.17
CA GLY A 191 15.47 -10.28 -27.82
C GLY A 191 14.38 -10.85 -26.90
N THR A 192 14.45 -10.63 -25.58
CA THR A 192 13.29 -10.82 -24.71
C THR A 192 12.26 -9.72 -24.94
N ASP A 193 10.97 -10.07 -24.89
CA ASP A 193 9.90 -9.07 -24.91
C ASP A 193 9.90 -8.26 -23.61
N ALA A 194 10.62 -7.14 -23.62
CA ALA A 194 10.98 -6.36 -22.44
C ALA A 194 9.95 -5.26 -22.17
N ALA A 195 8.68 -5.65 -22.05
CA ALA A 195 7.61 -4.72 -21.73
C ALA A 195 7.73 -4.20 -20.28
N PHE A 196 7.33 -2.95 -20.06
CA PHE A 196 7.13 -2.39 -18.73
C PHE A 196 5.70 -1.87 -18.58
N HIS A 197 5.21 -1.88 -17.35
CA HIS A 197 3.86 -1.46 -17.01
C HIS A 197 3.89 -0.51 -15.82
N GLY A 198 3.38 0.71 -16.01
CA GLY A 198 3.16 1.70 -14.97
C GLY A 198 1.67 1.90 -14.75
N PHE A 199 1.14 1.37 -13.65
CA PHE A 199 -0.24 1.56 -13.25
C PHE A 199 -0.33 2.75 -12.30
N TRP A 200 -1.20 3.72 -12.58
CA TRP A 200 -1.69 4.65 -11.56
C TRP A 200 -3.08 4.24 -11.14
N LEU A 201 -3.33 4.21 -9.84
CA LEU A 201 -4.58 3.78 -9.22
C LEU A 201 -5.14 4.93 -8.39
N TRP A 202 -6.44 5.21 -8.55
CA TRP A 202 -7.12 6.13 -7.67
C TRP A 202 -7.04 5.67 -6.20
N PRO A 203 -6.73 6.58 -5.25
CA PRO A 203 -6.44 7.99 -5.48
C PRO A 203 -5.00 8.30 -5.92
N CYS A 204 -4.01 7.60 -5.39
CA CYS A 204 -2.59 7.93 -5.57
C CYS A 204 -1.64 6.78 -5.21
N THR A 205 -1.92 5.58 -5.69
CA THR A 205 -0.98 4.45 -5.61
C THR A 205 -0.48 4.11 -7.00
N MET A 206 0.80 3.82 -7.14
CA MET A 206 1.40 3.48 -8.43
C MET A 206 2.12 2.14 -8.37
N LEU A 207 1.83 1.26 -9.32
CA LEU A 207 2.48 -0.05 -9.47
C LEU A 207 3.34 -0.04 -10.71
N ASN A 208 4.64 -0.32 -10.58
CA ASN A 208 5.56 -0.37 -11.70
C ASN A 208 6.09 -1.79 -11.84
N VAL A 209 5.65 -2.51 -12.87
CA VAL A 209 6.23 -3.79 -13.27
C VAL A 209 7.33 -3.49 -14.27
N THR A 210 8.56 -3.83 -13.91
CA THR A 210 9.73 -3.56 -14.73
C THR A 210 9.90 -4.63 -15.81
N PRO A 211 10.75 -4.39 -16.83
CA PRO A 211 11.12 -5.44 -17.78
C PRO A 211 11.88 -6.63 -17.14
N ILE A 212 12.37 -6.46 -15.91
CA ILE A 212 13.05 -7.53 -15.17
C ILE A 212 11.98 -8.35 -14.44
N LYS A 213 11.88 -9.63 -14.81
CA LYS A 213 10.93 -10.58 -14.23
C LYS A 213 11.03 -10.63 -12.71
N GLY A 214 9.89 -10.66 -12.03
CA GLY A 214 9.79 -10.71 -10.58
C GLY A 214 10.16 -9.41 -9.86
N MET A 215 10.46 -8.33 -10.58
CA MET A 215 10.79 -7.03 -9.99
C MET A 215 9.66 -6.03 -10.23
N MET A 216 9.04 -5.62 -9.14
CA MET A 216 8.02 -4.58 -9.12
C MET A 216 8.37 -3.51 -8.07
N THR A 217 8.10 -2.25 -8.41
CA THR A 217 8.20 -1.11 -7.50
C THR A 217 6.83 -0.53 -7.27
N VAL A 218 6.47 -0.28 -6.01
CA VAL A 218 5.19 0.33 -5.64
C VAL A 218 5.42 1.64 -4.92
N ILE A 219 4.68 2.67 -5.33
CA ILE A 219 4.71 3.99 -4.71
C ILE A 219 3.37 4.18 -4.00
N TYR A 220 3.41 4.31 -2.68
CA TYR A 220 2.27 4.66 -1.85
C TYR A 220 2.37 6.12 -1.45
N GLU A 221 1.32 6.89 -1.72
CA GLU A 221 1.19 8.26 -1.22
C GLU A 221 0.19 8.30 -0.06
N PHE A 222 0.65 8.85 1.06
CA PHE A 222 -0.19 9.13 2.23
C PHE A 222 -0.21 10.64 2.45
N PRO A 223 -1.24 11.35 1.92
CA PRO A 223 -1.37 12.79 2.10
C PRO A 223 -1.39 13.16 3.59
N VAL A 224 -0.58 14.15 3.98
CA VAL A 224 -0.47 14.63 5.38
C VAL A 224 -1.29 15.89 5.59
N ASP A 225 -1.10 16.85 4.69
CA ASP A 225 -1.77 18.13 4.60
C ASP A 225 -1.73 18.64 3.15
N SER A 226 -2.09 19.89 2.90
CA SER A 226 -2.17 20.45 1.55
C SER A 226 -0.81 20.59 0.86
N GLU A 227 0.30 20.55 1.59
CA GLU A 227 1.65 20.83 1.05
C GLU A 227 2.64 19.71 1.36
N THR A 228 2.20 18.65 2.06
CA THR A 228 3.05 17.55 2.49
C THR A 228 2.42 16.20 2.20
N THR A 229 3.21 15.31 1.61
CA THR A 229 2.83 13.91 1.35
C THR A 229 3.91 12.98 1.90
N LEU A 230 3.52 11.98 2.68
CA LEU A 230 4.42 10.91 3.06
C LEU A 230 4.42 9.88 1.93
N GLN A 231 5.55 9.73 1.24
CA GLN A 231 5.70 8.77 0.16
C GLN A 231 6.47 7.56 0.67
N THR A 232 5.96 6.37 0.39
CA THR A 232 6.66 5.11 0.65
C THR A 232 6.84 4.36 -0.65
N THR A 233 8.09 4.16 -1.05
CA THR A 233 8.46 3.36 -2.22
C THR A 233 8.94 2.00 -1.77
N ILE A 234 8.25 0.96 -2.21
CA ILE A 234 8.57 -0.44 -1.97
C ILE A 234 9.19 -1.03 -3.22
N PHE A 235 10.35 -1.65 -3.07
CA PHE A 235 10.96 -2.50 -4.09
C PHE A 235 10.72 -3.95 -3.70
N THR A 236 10.27 -4.75 -4.67
CA THR A 236 10.04 -6.18 -4.48
C THR A 236 11.01 -6.99 -5.32
N SER A 237 11.28 -8.21 -4.86
CA SER A 237 12.07 -9.20 -5.59
C SER A 237 11.34 -10.54 -5.60
N PRO A 238 11.65 -11.42 -6.59
CA PRO A 238 11.08 -12.75 -6.59
C PRO A 238 11.57 -13.54 -5.38
N MET A 239 10.77 -14.50 -4.95
CA MET A 239 11.18 -15.46 -3.93
C MET A 239 12.40 -16.23 -4.45
N LYS A 240 13.56 -16.08 -3.78
CA LYS A 240 14.68 -16.99 -4.02
C LYS A 240 14.19 -18.41 -3.70
N SER A 241 14.25 -19.28 -4.71
CA SER A 241 14.06 -20.73 -4.56
C SER A 241 15.06 -21.32 -3.58
#